data_AF-A0A1C7GRG6-F1
#
_entry.id   AF-A0A1C7GRG6-F1
#
_cell.length_a   1.000
_cell.length_b   1.000
_cell.length_c   1.000
_cell.angle_alpha   90.00
_cell.angle_beta   90.00
_cell.angle_gamma   90.00
#
_symmetry.space_group_name_H-M   'P 1'
#
loop_
_entity.id
_entity.type
_entity.pdbx_description
1 polymer ?
#
loop_
_entity_poly.entity_id
_entity_poly.type
_entity_poly.pdbx_seq_one_letter_code
_entity_poly.pdbx_strand_id
1 'polypeptide(L)'
;MKNTLQDLNNHLFEQLERLNDEDLTDEQLDRELRRAEGMTKIATQIIENGELAFKTMVHMDEYGYNNGRQQIPVMLEAHTKGGD
;
A
#
# COMPACT_ATOMS: atom_id res chain seq x y z
N MET A 1 6.87 -1.67 12.20
CA MET A 1 5.53 -1.96 11.65
C MET A 1 5.64 -1.93 10.14
N LYS A 2 4.79 -2.67 9.41
CA LYS A 2 4.73 -2.63 7.94
C LYS A 2 3.59 -1.69 7.56
N ASN A 3 3.91 -0.48 7.14
CA ASN A 3 2.93 0.59 6.98
C ASN A 3 3.26 1.52 5.80
N THR A 4 4.09 1.03 4.87
CA THR A 4 4.39 1.71 3.60
C THR A 4 3.52 1.20 2.45
N LEU A 5 3.38 1.99 1.38
CA LEU A 5 2.76 1.50 0.13
C LEU A 5 3.57 0.35 -0.50
N GLN A 6 4.88 0.28 -0.25
CA GLN A 6 5.71 -0.85 -0.67
C GLN A 6 5.35 -2.13 0.08
N ASP A 7 5.13 -2.05 1.40
CA ASP A 7 4.65 -3.19 2.19
C ASP A 7 3.29 -3.69 1.70
N LEU A 8 2.37 -2.77 1.39
CA LEU A 8 1.08 -3.10 0.81
C LEU A 8 1.25 -3.86 -0.51
N ASN A 9 2.10 -3.36 -1.40
CA ASN A 9 2.37 -3.98 -2.69
C ASN A 9 2.97 -5.39 -2.55
N ASN A 10 3.92 -5.58 -1.62
CA ASN A 10 4.47 -6.90 -1.31
C ASN A 10 3.37 -7.89 -0.87
N HIS A 11 2.45 -7.47 0.00
CA HIS A 11 1.34 -8.32 0.43
C HIS A 11 0.35 -8.67 -0.69
N LEU A 12 0.11 -7.73 -1.62
CA LEU A 12 -0.74 -8.02 -2.79
C LEU A 12 -0.08 -9.04 -3.72
N PHE A 13 1.23 -8.95 -3.93
CA PHE A 13 1.97 -9.97 -4.69
C PHE A 13 2.01 -11.32 -3.97
N GLU A 14 2.21 -11.35 -2.66
CA GLU A 14 2.10 -12.59 -1.87
C GLU A 14 0.73 -13.27 -2.04
N GLN A 15 -0.36 -12.50 -2.11
CA GLN A 15 -1.69 -13.05 -2.34
C GLN A 15 -1.87 -13.53 -3.79
N LEU A 16 -1.25 -12.85 -4.77
CA LEU A 16 -1.24 -13.30 -6.16
C LEU A 16 -0.54 -14.65 -6.31
N GLU A 17 0.63 -14.82 -5.69
CA GLU A 17 1.34 -16.11 -5.69
C GLU A 17 0.52 -17.22 -5.05
N ARG A 18 -0.19 -16.92 -3.95
CA ARG A 18 -1.10 -17.90 -3.32
C ARG A 18 -2.25 -18.31 -4.24
N LEU A 19 -2.80 -17.38 -5.01
CA LEU A 19 -3.88 -17.69 -5.96
C LEU A 19 -3.40 -18.50 -7.17
N ASN A 20 -2.12 -18.39 -7.52
CA ASN A 20 -1.51 -19.12 -8.64
C ASN A 20 -1.06 -20.53 -8.28
N ASP A 21 -1.23 -20.96 -7.03
CA ASP A 21 -0.85 -22.30 -6.57
C ASP A 21 -1.75 -23.37 -7.22
N GLU A 22 -1.16 -24.20 -8.09
CA GLU A 22 -1.86 -25.26 -8.86
C GLU A 22 -2.33 -26.42 -7.98
N ASP A 23 -1.81 -26.56 -6.76
CA ASP A 23 -2.17 -27.63 -5.82
C ASP A 23 -3.41 -27.30 -4.97
N LEU A 24 -4.02 -26.12 -5.16
CA LEU A 24 -5.21 -25.72 -4.41
C LEU A 24 -6.43 -26.57 -4.77
N THR A 25 -7.15 -27.02 -3.74
CA THR A 25 -8.50 -27.56 -3.92
C THR A 25 -9.50 -26.45 -4.20
N ASP A 26 -10.65 -26.78 -4.80
CA ASP A 26 -11.73 -25.81 -5.07
C ASP A 26 -12.14 -25.01 -3.82
N GLU A 27 -12.22 -25.67 -2.67
CA GLU A 27 -12.56 -25.03 -1.39
C GLU A 27 -11.47 -24.07 -0.91
N GLN A 28 -10.19 -24.41 -1.14
CA GLN A 28 -9.07 -23.54 -0.79
C GLN A 28 -8.99 -22.35 -1.74
N LEU A 29 -9.22 -22.56 -3.03
CA LEU A 29 -9.29 -21.52 -4.04
C LEU A 29 -10.39 -20.50 -3.73
N ASP A 30 -11.61 -20.95 -3.40
CA ASP A 30 -12.70 -20.07 -2.99
C ASP A 30 -12.32 -19.22 -1.76
N ARG A 31 -11.62 -19.81 -0.79
CA ARG A 31 -11.12 -19.07 0.38
C ARG A 31 -10.09 -18.02 0.02
N GLU A 32 -9.12 -18.34 -0.84
CA GLU A 32 -8.10 -17.38 -1.27
C GLU A 32 -8.68 -16.28 -2.17
N LEU A 33 -9.71 -16.57 -2.98
CA LEU A 33 -10.45 -15.57 -3.75
C LEU A 33 -11.16 -14.57 -2.83
N ARG A 34 -11.92 -15.05 -1.84
CA ARG A 34 -12.57 -14.17 -0.84
C ARG A 34 -11.56 -13.33 -0.07
N ARG A 35 -10.40 -13.93 0.24
CA ARG A 35 -9.30 -13.21 0.89
C ARG A 35 -8.74 -12.12 -0.01
N ALA A 36 -8.49 -12.41 -1.28
CA ALA A 36 -7.99 -11.45 -2.26
C ALA A 36 -8.97 -10.29 -2.47
N GLU A 37 -10.27 -10.55 -2.52
CA GLU A 37 -11.30 -9.50 -2.55
C GLU A 37 -11.23 -8.59 -1.32
N GLY A 38 -11.13 -9.17 -0.12
CA GLY A 38 -11.00 -8.41 1.12
C GLY A 38 -9.73 -7.57 1.15
N MET A 39 -8.60 -8.16 0.74
CA MET A 39 -7.31 -7.47 0.65
C MET A 39 -7.37 -6.32 -0.36
N THR A 40 -8.01 -6.51 -1.51
CA THR A 40 -8.18 -5.45 -2.52
C THR A 40 -8.95 -4.26 -1.95
N LYS A 41 -10.06 -4.51 -1.23
CA LYS A 41 -10.84 -3.43 -0.60
C LYS A 41 -10.02 -2.63 0.41
N ILE A 42 -9.26 -3.31 1.27
CA ILE A 42 -8.40 -2.66 2.27
C ILE A 42 -7.27 -1.89 1.57
N ALA A 43 -6.66 -2.47 0.54
CA ALA A 43 -5.60 -1.84 -0.24
C ALA A 43 -6.08 -0.54 -0.89
N THR A 44 -7.27 -0.54 -1.50
CA THR A 44 -7.87 0.66 -2.08
C THR A 44 -7.99 1.77 -1.02
N GLN A 45 -8.51 1.46 0.18
CA GLN A 45 -8.64 2.46 1.23
C GLN A 45 -7.29 3.04 1.68
N ILE A 46 -6.24 2.21 1.72
CA ILE A 46 -4.88 2.66 2.05
C ILE A 46 -4.34 3.59 0.96
N ILE A 47 -4.56 3.25 -0.32
CA ILE A 47 -4.13 4.07 -1.45
C ILE A 47 -4.87 5.41 -1.46
N GLU A 48 -6.18 5.42 -1.24
CA GLU A 48 -6.99 6.64 -1.13
C GLU A 48 -6.48 7.56 0.00
N ASN A 49 -6.13 6.98 1.15
CA ASN A 49 -5.53 7.74 2.25
C ASN A 49 -4.16 8.32 1.87
N GLY A 50 -3.35 7.56 1.13
CA GLY A 50 -2.06 8.02 0.62
C GLY A 50 -2.21 9.16 -0.38
N GLU A 51 -3.18 9.06 -1.28
CA GLU A 51 -3.51 10.09 -2.24
C GLU A 51 -4.01 11.37 -1.55
N LEU A 52 -4.86 11.25 -0.53
CA LEU A 52 -5.31 12.39 0.27
C LEU A 52 -4.14 13.09 0.96
N ALA A 53 -3.21 12.31 1.54
CA ALA A 53 -2.03 12.85 2.20
C ALA A 53 -1.12 13.56 1.19
N PHE A 54 -0.90 12.97 0.01
CA PHE A 54 -0.14 13.58 -1.08
C PHE A 54 -0.76 14.89 -1.55
N LYS A 55 -2.08 14.92 -1.83
CA LYS A 55 -2.80 16.14 -2.21
C LYS A 55 -2.69 17.23 -1.15
N THR A 56 -2.77 16.86 0.13
CA THR A 56 -2.59 17.80 1.24
C THR A 56 -1.18 18.40 1.23
N MET A 57 -0.15 17.58 1.00
CA MET A 57 1.23 18.05 0.90
C MET A 57 1.42 19.03 -0.27
N VAL A 58 0.92 18.70 -1.46
CA VAL A 58 0.95 19.58 -2.63
C VAL A 58 0.24 20.91 -2.33
N HIS A 59 -0.95 20.86 -1.75
CA HIS A 59 -1.70 22.06 -1.40
C HIS A 59 -0.97 22.94 -0.37
N MET A 60 -0.29 22.35 0.61
CA MET A 60 0.50 23.13 1.57
C MET A 60 1.73 23.79 0.93
N ASP A 61 2.36 23.11 -0.04
CA ASP A 61 3.50 23.62 -0.80
C ASP A 61 3.12 24.82 -1.68
N GLU A 62 2.03 24.69 -2.46
CA GLU A 62 1.52 25.73 -3.36
C GLU A 62 1.25 27.07 -2.66
N TYR A 63 0.79 27.03 -1.40
CA TYR A 63 0.40 28.22 -0.63
C TYR A 63 1.50 28.70 0.33
N GLY A 64 2.70 28.13 0.27
CA GLY A 64 3.84 28.57 1.07
C GLY A 64 3.69 28.29 2.57
N TYR A 65 2.83 27.34 2.97
CA TYR A 65 2.79 26.83 4.35
C TYR A 65 3.99 25.92 4.67
N ASN A 66 4.85 25.70 3.68
CA ASN A 66 5.98 24.79 3.75
C ASN A 66 7.18 25.46 4.45
N ASN A 67 7.21 25.36 5.78
CA ASN A 67 8.30 25.91 6.61
C ASN A 67 9.56 25.01 6.65
N GLY A 68 9.74 24.13 5.66
CA GLY A 68 10.84 23.16 5.61
C GLY A 68 10.79 22.05 6.67
N ARG A 69 9.65 21.87 7.35
CA ARG A 69 9.44 20.87 8.42
C ARG A 69 8.33 19.85 8.10
N GLN A 70 7.90 19.78 6.85
CA GLN A 70 6.80 18.88 6.49
C GLN A 70 7.28 17.44 6.57
N GLN A 71 6.70 16.68 7.50
CA GLN A 71 7.00 15.27 7.64
C GLN A 71 6.25 14.51 6.55
N ILE A 72 6.98 13.74 5.75
CA ILE A 72 6.40 12.81 4.80
C ILE A 72 5.68 11.73 5.62
N PRO A 73 4.39 11.47 5.38
CA PRO A 73 3.72 10.35 6.01
C PRO A 73 4.45 9.05 5.70
N VAL A 74 4.69 8.20 6.70
CA VAL A 74 5.44 6.93 6.55
C VAL A 74 4.91 6.08 5.39
N MET A 75 3.60 6.12 5.12
CA MET A 75 3.01 5.39 4.00
C MET A 75 3.54 5.78 2.62
N LEU A 76 3.99 7.03 2.45
CA LEU A 76 4.52 7.60 1.21
C LEU A 76 6.06 7.59 1.15
N GLU A 77 6.73 7.09 2.19
CA GLU A 77 8.20 6.96 2.18
C GLU A 77 8.64 5.89 1.16
N ALA A 78 9.60 6.24 0.31
CA ALA A 78 10.27 5.28 -0.53
C ALA A 78 11.43 4.65 0.25
N HIS A 79 11.40 3.33 0.50
CA HIS A 79 12.58 2.65 0.98
C HIS A 79 13.59 2.54 -0.16
N THR A 80 14.53 3.48 -0.24
CA THR A 80 15.69 3.34 -1.11
C THR A 80 16.54 2.18 -0.57
N LYS A 81 16.55 1.04 -1.26
CA LYS A 81 17.62 0.04 -1.08
C LYS A 81 18.92 0.66 -1.58
N GLY A 82 19.59 1.44 -0.73
CA GLY A 82 20.79 2.18 -1.09
C GLY A 82 21.11 3.25 -0.06
N GLY A 83 21.77 2.82 1.01
CA GLY A 83 22.41 3.65 2.01
C GLY A 83 23.10 2.72 3.00
N ASP A 84 24.41 2.56 2.82
CA ASP A 84 25.32 1.99 3.83
C ASP A 84 25.15 2.69 5.19
#